data_AF-A0A7C7FZJ8-F1
#
_entry.id   AF-A0A7C7FZJ8-F1
#
_cell.length_a   1.000
_cell.length_b   1.000
_cell.length_c   1.000
_cell.angle_alpha   90.00
_cell.angle_beta   90.00
_cell.angle_gamma   90.00
#
_symmetry.space_group_name_H-M   'P 1'
#
loop_
_entity.id
_entity.type
_entity.pdbx_description
1 polymer ?
#
loop_
_entity_poly.entity_id
_entity_poly.type
_entity_poly.pdbx_seq_one_letter_code
_entity_poly.pdbx_strand_id
1 'polypeptide(L)'
;EFTGAPRLASDGHPIGHTWAIEFSKTSKNKICALDQFAEVFDFELKKVNSDYDAKRSSDLVLKMPEIQEIEAGVFEFWLKENNKLGGQHKIPRLSNSRLFIDEILRVIPNR
;
A
#
# COMPACT_ATOMS: atom_id res chain seq x y z
N GLU A 1 8.92 -1.07 5.47
CA GLU A 1 8.75 -1.87 4.24
C GLU A 1 7.42 -1.53 3.57
N PHE A 2 7.23 -1.83 2.28
CA PHE A 2 5.96 -1.54 1.61
C PHE A 2 5.68 -2.42 0.38
N THR A 3 4.39 -2.54 0.06
CA THR A 3 3.91 -3.08 -1.22
C THR A 3 2.66 -2.34 -1.67
N GLY A 4 2.44 -2.23 -2.98
CA GLY A 4 1.26 -1.60 -3.56
C GLY A 4 0.58 -2.49 -4.60
N ALA A 5 -0.73 -2.30 -4.77
CA ALA A 5 -1.52 -2.95 -5.83
C ALA A 5 -2.70 -2.07 -6.26
N PRO A 6 -3.36 -2.35 -7.39
CA PRO A 6 -4.57 -1.66 -7.80
C PRO A 6 -5.65 -1.72 -6.72
N ARG A 7 -6.22 -0.57 -6.40
CA ARG A 7 -7.46 -0.45 -5.63
C ARG A 7 -8.62 -0.60 -6.60
N LEU A 8 -9.53 -1.52 -6.29
CA LEU A 8 -10.67 -1.84 -7.15
C LEU A 8 -11.95 -1.24 -6.56
N ALA A 9 -12.85 -0.76 -7.43
CA ALA A 9 -14.22 -0.44 -7.08
C ALA A 9 -15.04 -1.72 -6.82
N SER A 10 -16.27 -1.55 -6.34
CA SER A 10 -17.19 -2.66 -6.01
C SER A 10 -17.56 -3.54 -7.22
N ASP A 11 -17.49 -3.00 -8.42
CA ASP A 11 -17.68 -3.68 -9.71
C ASP A 11 -16.37 -4.21 -10.33
N GLY A 12 -15.25 -4.07 -9.62
CA GLY A 12 -13.95 -4.66 -9.97
C GLY A 12 -13.03 -3.81 -10.85
N HIS A 13 -13.44 -2.62 -11.31
CA HIS A 13 -12.55 -1.78 -12.11
C HIS A 13 -11.51 -1.06 -11.23
N PRO A 14 -10.28 -0.83 -11.70
CA PRO A 14 -9.27 -0.09 -10.96
C PRO A 14 -9.65 1.39 -10.80
N ILE A 15 -9.61 1.89 -9.57
CA ILE A 15 -9.89 3.29 -9.22
C ILE A 15 -8.70 4.00 -8.59
N GLY A 16 -7.61 3.31 -8.32
CA GLY A 16 -6.49 3.86 -7.57
C GLY A 16 -5.47 2.80 -7.21
N HIS A 17 -4.69 3.09 -6.17
CA HIS A 17 -3.76 2.13 -5.59
C HIS A 17 -3.96 2.04 -4.09
N THR A 18 -3.87 0.82 -3.56
CA THR A 18 -3.75 0.57 -2.13
C THR A 18 -2.28 0.28 -1.83
N TRP A 19 -1.76 0.86 -0.76
CA TRP A 19 -0.39 0.70 -0.29
C TRP A 19 -0.39 0.16 1.12
N ALA A 20 0.17 -1.03 1.32
CA ALA A 20 0.44 -1.57 2.65
C ALA A 20 1.83 -1.10 3.07
N ILE A 21 1.92 -0.39 4.20
CA ILE A 21 3.16 0.25 4.66
C ILE A 21 3.43 -0.14 6.11
N GLU A 22 4.61 -0.70 6.33
CA GLU A 22 5.15 -0.99 7.65
C GLU A 22 6.10 0.14 8.06
N PHE A 23 5.67 0.95 9.04
CA PHE A 23 6.44 2.07 9.57
C PHE A 23 7.37 1.61 10.70
N SER A 24 8.62 2.10 10.72
CA SER A 24 9.60 1.76 11.75
C SER A 24 9.29 2.34 13.13
N LYS A 25 8.40 3.34 13.22
CA LYS A 25 7.93 3.96 14.47
C LYS A 25 6.43 4.19 14.37
N THR A 26 5.67 3.59 15.27
CA THR A 26 4.22 3.77 15.34
C THR A 26 3.88 5.12 15.98
N SER A 27 3.04 5.92 15.32
CA SER A 27 2.51 7.17 15.87
C SER A 27 1.44 6.88 16.94
N LYS A 28 1.45 7.63 18.05
CA LYS A 28 0.39 7.55 19.08
C LYS A 28 -0.96 8.11 18.61
N ASN A 29 -0.97 8.94 17.56
CA ASN A 29 -2.17 9.48 16.91
C ASN A 29 -2.22 8.99 15.46
N LYS A 30 -2.86 7.83 15.24
CA LYS A 30 -2.76 7.07 13.98
C LYS A 30 -3.56 7.66 12.81
N ILE A 31 -4.80 8.10 13.03
CA ILE A 31 -5.73 8.43 11.94
C ILE A 31 -5.30 9.73 11.22
N CYS A 32 -5.19 10.86 11.94
CA CYS A 32 -4.82 12.14 11.31
C CYS A 32 -3.41 12.13 10.69
N ALA A 33 -2.51 11.25 11.16
CA ALA A 33 -1.18 11.11 10.60
C ALA A 33 -1.18 10.36 9.26
N LEU A 34 -2.09 9.41 9.06
CA LEU A 34 -2.18 8.64 7.82
C LEU A 34 -2.81 9.44 6.68
N ASP A 35 -3.81 10.26 6.96
CA ASP A 35 -4.41 11.15 5.94
C ASP A 35 -3.37 12.16 5.43
N GLN A 36 -2.64 12.82 6.34
CA GLN A 36 -1.54 13.72 5.99
C GLN A 36 -0.43 13.00 5.22
N PHE A 37 -0.09 11.78 5.63
CA PHE A 37 0.88 10.98 4.90
C PHE A 37 0.39 10.66 3.48
N ALA A 38 -0.88 10.31 3.31
CA ALA A 38 -1.47 10.02 1.99
C ALA A 38 -1.44 11.26 1.07
N GLU A 39 -1.71 12.45 1.60
CA GLU A 39 -1.61 13.72 0.87
C GLU A 39 -0.18 14.01 0.41
N VAL A 40 0.79 13.92 1.32
CA VAL A 40 2.21 14.12 0.99
C VAL A 40 2.69 13.06 0.01
N PHE A 41 2.27 11.81 0.18
CA PHE A 41 2.62 10.71 -0.71
C PHE A 41 2.05 10.92 -2.12
N ASP A 42 0.78 11.31 -2.25
CA ASP A 42 0.15 11.66 -3.53
C ASP A 42 0.90 12.82 -4.21
N PHE A 43 1.24 13.87 -3.45
CA PHE A 43 1.99 15.01 -3.95
C PHE A 43 3.39 14.64 -4.46
N GLU A 44 4.14 13.84 -3.71
CA GLU A 44 5.47 13.40 -4.15
C GLU A 44 5.38 12.43 -5.35
N LEU A 45 4.35 11.57 -5.43
CA LEU A 45 4.10 10.74 -6.60
C LEU A 45 3.83 11.57 -7.85
N LYS A 46 3.01 12.63 -7.74
CA LYS A 46 2.74 13.56 -8.85
C LYS A 46 4.02 14.24 -9.35
N LYS A 47 4.88 14.68 -8.43
CA LYS A 47 6.15 15.34 -8.77
C LYS A 47 7.11 14.46 -9.58
N VAL A 48 7.11 13.15 -9.32
CA VAL A 48 8.06 12.21 -9.95
C VAL A 48 7.46 11.38 -11.08
N ASN A 49 6.15 11.49 -11.33
CA ASN A 49 5.44 10.73 -12.35
C ASN A 49 4.34 11.58 -13.02
N SER A 50 4.65 12.14 -14.19
CA SER A 50 3.72 12.98 -14.97
C SER A 50 2.47 12.25 -15.44
N ASP A 51 2.56 10.95 -15.75
CA ASP A 51 1.38 10.15 -16.12
C ASP A 51 0.44 9.95 -14.94
N TYR A 52 1.00 9.75 -13.74
CA TYR A 52 0.24 9.68 -12.51
C TYR A 52 -0.43 11.02 -12.20
N ASP A 53 0.30 12.13 -12.34
CA ASP A 53 -0.23 13.48 -12.15
C ASP A 53 -1.41 13.79 -13.08
N ALA A 54 -1.27 13.48 -14.37
CA ALA A 54 -2.35 13.63 -15.33
C ALA A 54 -3.60 12.80 -14.96
N LYS A 55 -3.43 11.56 -14.49
CA LYS A 55 -4.54 10.67 -14.10
C LYS A 55 -5.15 11.00 -12.74
N ARG A 56 -4.39 11.61 -11.83
CA ARG A 56 -4.86 12.08 -10.51
C ARG A 56 -5.44 13.48 -10.55
N SER A 57 -5.27 14.20 -11.66
CA SER A 57 -5.91 15.50 -11.89
C SER A 57 -7.44 15.35 -11.85
N SER A 58 -8.09 16.20 -11.06
CA SER A 58 -9.56 16.29 -10.93
C SER A 58 -10.29 15.13 -10.25
N ASP A 59 -9.59 14.15 -9.65
CA ASP A 59 -10.19 12.99 -8.93
C ASP A 59 -11.21 12.15 -9.73
N LEU A 60 -11.19 12.26 -11.06
CA LEU A 60 -12.11 11.57 -11.96
C LEU A 60 -11.62 10.17 -12.35
N VAL A 61 -10.33 10.02 -12.66
CA VAL A 61 -9.75 8.80 -13.23
C VAL A 61 -9.06 7.95 -12.16
N LEU A 62 -8.22 8.55 -11.33
CA LEU A 62 -7.64 7.91 -10.15
C LEU A 62 -8.07 8.65 -8.89
N LYS A 63 -8.47 7.90 -7.88
CA LYS A 63 -8.73 8.37 -6.52
C LYS A 63 -7.41 8.49 -5.74
N MET A 64 -7.48 9.19 -4.60
CA MET A 64 -6.40 9.24 -3.62
C MET A 64 -5.85 7.84 -3.32
N PRO A 65 -4.53 7.70 -3.18
CA PRO A 65 -3.93 6.44 -2.77
C PRO A 65 -4.47 6.06 -1.38
N GLU A 66 -4.88 4.81 -1.23
CA GLU A 66 -5.32 4.27 0.05
C GLU A 66 -4.10 3.73 0.80
N ILE A 67 -3.78 4.33 1.94
CA ILE A 67 -2.66 3.92 2.77
C ILE A 67 -3.18 3.01 3.88
N GLN A 68 -2.66 1.78 3.93
CA GLN A 68 -2.93 0.83 4.99
C GLN A 68 -1.66 0.63 5.83
N GLU A 69 -1.66 1.17 7.04
CA GLU A 69 -0.62 0.91 8.02
C GLU A 69 -0.72 -0.55 8.49
N ILE A 70 0.40 -1.26 8.43
CA ILE A 70 0.56 -2.59 9.00
C ILE A 70 1.57 -2.57 10.15
N GLU A 71 1.47 -3.51 11.07
CA GLU A 71 2.35 -3.60 12.23
C GLU A 71 3.76 -4.02 11.84
N ALA A 72 4.74 -3.61 12.66
CA ALA A 72 6.13 -4.00 12.47
C ALA A 72 6.29 -5.52 12.50
N GLY A 73 7.03 -6.09 11.55
CA GLY A 73 7.27 -7.52 11.40
C GLY A 73 6.22 -8.28 10.57
N VAL A 74 5.14 -7.64 10.10
CA VAL A 74 4.11 -8.33 9.28
C VAL A 74 4.71 -8.84 7.96
N PHE A 75 5.57 -8.06 7.29
CA PHE A 75 6.19 -8.53 6.05
C PHE A 75 7.15 -9.71 6.29
N GLU A 76 7.92 -9.68 7.38
CA GLU A 76 8.81 -10.78 7.77
C GLU A 76 8.02 -12.04 8.11
N PHE A 77 6.94 -11.89 8.88
CA PHE A 77 6.05 -13.00 9.21
C PHE A 77 5.42 -13.60 7.96
N TRP A 78 4.90 -12.78 7.04
CA TRP A 78 4.33 -13.29 5.78
C TRP A 78 5.38 -14.05 4.95
N LEU A 79 6.63 -13.57 4.89
CA LEU A 79 7.72 -14.29 4.23
C LEU A 79 7.98 -15.64 4.91
N LYS A 80 7.96 -15.69 6.24
CA LYS A 80 8.13 -16.93 7.02
C LYS A 80 7.04 -17.95 6.73
N GLU A 81 5.77 -17.56 6.82
CA GLU A 81 4.63 -18.45 6.58
C GLU A 81 4.60 -19.01 5.15
N ASN A 82 5.12 -18.24 4.20
CA ASN A 82 5.21 -18.66 2.80
C ASN A 82 6.46 -19.51 2.49
N ASN A 83 7.27 -19.90 3.49
CA ASN A 83 8.59 -20.54 3.30
C ASN A 83 9.53 -19.73 2.40
N LYS A 84 9.41 -18.40 2.44
CA LYS A 84 10.21 -17.41 1.70
C LYS A 84 11.16 -16.62 2.61
N LEU A 85 11.26 -17.00 3.88
CA LEU A 85 12.19 -16.39 4.83
C LEU A 85 13.60 -16.96 4.63
N GLY A 86 14.51 -16.10 4.16
CA GLY A 86 15.84 -16.50 3.70
C GLY A 86 15.90 -16.76 2.19
N GLY A 87 17.00 -16.36 1.52
CA GLY A 87 17.15 -16.40 0.06
C GLY A 87 16.90 -15.06 -0.64
N GLN A 88 16.80 -15.05 -1.98
CA GLN A 88 16.51 -13.84 -2.79
C GLN A 88 15.00 -13.55 -2.96
N HIS A 89 14.14 -14.14 -2.13
CA HIS A 89 12.69 -13.94 -2.21
C HIS A 89 12.34 -12.55 -1.69
N LYS A 90 11.80 -11.70 -2.58
CA LYS A 90 11.40 -10.33 -2.26
C LYS A 90 9.92 -10.14 -2.53
N ILE A 91 9.29 -9.36 -1.67
CA ILE A 91 7.92 -8.87 -1.89
C ILE A 91 8.02 -7.78 -2.97
N PRO A 92 7.20 -7.85 -4.04
CA PRO A 92 7.22 -6.80 -5.05
C PRO A 92 6.76 -5.48 -4.44
N ARG A 93 7.44 -4.38 -4.78
CA ARG A 93 7.07 -3.03 -4.30
C ARG A 93 5.74 -2.55 -4.88
N LEU A 94 5.42 -2.98 -6.10
CA LEU A 94 4.17 -2.71 -6.80
C LEU A 94 3.82 -3.93 -7.66
N SER A 95 2.58 -4.38 -7.61
CA SER A 95 2.09 -5.54 -8.35
C SER A 95 0.77 -5.18 -9.06
N ASN A 96 0.58 -5.67 -10.29
CA ASN A 96 -0.71 -5.54 -11.00
C ASN A 96 -1.79 -6.44 -10.41
N SER A 97 -1.39 -7.48 -9.66
CA SER A 97 -2.28 -8.37 -8.94
C SER A 97 -2.34 -8.00 -7.46
N ARG A 98 -3.52 -8.11 -6.87
CA ARG A 98 -3.74 -7.92 -5.43
C ARG A 98 -3.34 -9.10 -4.56
N LEU A 99 -2.89 -10.22 -5.12
CA LEU A 99 -2.55 -11.44 -4.36
C LEU A 99 -1.64 -11.15 -3.15
N PHE A 100 -0.51 -10.46 -3.35
CA PHE A 100 0.43 -10.17 -2.26
C PHE A 100 -0.18 -9.27 -1.19
N ILE A 101 -0.75 -8.14 -1.58
CA ILE A 101 -1.30 -7.17 -0.61
C ILE A 101 -2.45 -7.80 0.17
N ASP A 102 -3.33 -8.57 -0.48
CA ASP A 102 -4.47 -9.20 0.19
C ASP A 102 -4.01 -10.30 1.17
N GLU A 103 -2.98 -11.08 0.83
CA GLU A 103 -2.40 -12.06 1.77
C GLU A 103 -1.70 -11.39 2.95
N ILE A 104 -0.93 -10.33 2.71
CA ILE A 104 -0.23 -9.57 3.76
C ILE A 104 -1.24 -8.93 4.72
N LEU A 105 -2.33 -8.36 4.19
CA LEU A 105 -3.37 -7.76 5.02
C LEU A 105 -4.18 -8.80 5.82
N ARG A 106 -4.26 -10.05 5.36
CA ARG A 106 -4.88 -11.16 6.11
C ARG A 106 -4.03 -11.67 7.27
N VAL A 107 -2.72 -11.47 7.21
CA VAL A 107 -1.78 -11.87 8.28
C VAL A 107 -1.94 -10.98 9.52
N ILE A 108 -2.56 -9.81 9.39
CA ILE A 108 -2.86 -8.91 10.51
C ILE A 108 -3.84 -9.66 11.44
N PRO A 109 -3.44 -10.04 12.67
CA PRO A 109 -4.35 -10.67 13.61
C PRO A 109 -5.54 -9.73 13.81
N ASN A 110 -6.76 -10.28 13.75
CA ASN A 110 -8.00 -9.52 14.01
C ASN A 110 -7.80 -8.60 15.22
N ARG A 111 -7.93 -7.29 14.99
CA ARG A 111 -8.00 -6.29 16.06
C ARG A 111 -9.27 -6.47 16.89
#